data_AF-A0A177ERB4-F1
#
_entry.id   AF-A0A177ERB4-F1
#
_cell.length_a   1.000
_cell.length_b   1.000
_cell.length_c   1.000
_cell.angle_alpha   90.00
_cell.angle_beta   90.00
_cell.angle_gamma   90.00
#
_symmetry.space_group_name_H-M   'P 1'
#
loop_
_entity.id
_entity.type
_entity.pdbx_description
1 polymer ?
#
loop_
_entity_poly.entity_id
_entity_poly.type
_entity_poly.pdbx_seq_one_letter_code
_entity_poly.pdbx_strand_id
1 'polypeptide(L)'
;MDNRVATSQKLVKAAKILNIPVFVTTQNASRLGATVPELTSLIPETTPEAIDKTAFSMLVPALQTHLQSLTSSPSDKLSVLIVGIETHICVTQTTLDLLAAGHKVYVIADGVSSCNAGERPVALHRLAREGAVVTTSESLLFELLGDAKDDKFKAVSGLVKETKEETRQAVETFCRL
;
A
#
# COMPACT_ATOMS: atom_id res chain seq x y z
N MET A 1 -4.45 -16.73 8.11
CA MET A 1 -4.91 -15.63 7.22
C MET A 1 -3.81 -15.37 6.22
N ASP A 2 -4.13 -14.98 4.98
CA ASP A 2 -3.09 -14.65 4.02
C ASP A 2 -2.33 -13.39 4.49
N ASN A 3 -1.01 -13.50 4.71
CA ASN A 3 -0.19 -12.47 5.35
C ASN A 3 -0.32 -11.09 4.66
N ARG A 4 -0.51 -11.06 3.34
CA ARG A 4 -0.70 -9.82 2.56
C ARG A 4 -2.04 -9.13 2.81
N VAL A 5 -3.09 -9.91 3.07
CA VAL A 5 -4.41 -9.37 3.44
C VAL A 5 -4.32 -8.76 4.83
N ALA A 6 -3.70 -9.45 5.79
CA ALA A 6 -3.54 -8.95 7.16
C ALA A 6 -2.79 -7.61 7.22
N THR A 7 -1.68 -7.48 6.50
CA THR A 7 -0.95 -6.19 6.42
C THR A 7 -1.77 -5.10 5.74
N SER A 8 -2.53 -5.44 4.70
CA SER A 8 -3.42 -4.47 4.03
C SER A 8 -4.53 -4.00 4.98
N GLN A 9 -5.13 -4.89 5.78
CA GLN A 9 -6.11 -4.54 6.81
C GLN A 9 -5.52 -3.61 7.88
N LYS A 10 -4.31 -3.92 8.37
CA LYS A 10 -3.56 -3.07 9.31
C LYS A 10 -3.41 -1.66 8.76
N LEU A 11 -3.01 -1.53 7.49
CA LEU A 11 -2.78 -0.22 6.87
C LEU A 11 -4.07 0.54 6.56
N VAL A 12 -5.16 -0.14 6.20
CA VAL A 12 -6.48 0.51 6.06
C VAL A 12 -6.99 1.04 7.40
N LYS A 13 -6.88 0.25 8.47
CA LYS A 13 -7.20 0.70 9.84
C LYS A 13 -6.34 1.89 10.25
N ALA A 14 -5.03 1.84 9.97
CA ALA A 14 -4.10 2.92 10.28
C ALA A 14 -4.39 4.19 9.46
N ALA A 15 -4.74 4.04 8.17
CA ALA A 15 -5.10 5.16 7.31
C ALA A 15 -6.29 5.93 7.89
N LYS A 16 -7.29 5.23 8.45
CA LYS A 16 -8.40 5.87 9.16
C LYS A 16 -7.94 6.64 10.41
N ILE A 17 -7.04 6.08 11.22
CA ILE A 17 -6.50 6.74 12.42
C ILE A 17 -5.69 8.00 12.04
N LEU A 18 -4.90 7.91 10.97
CA LEU A 18 -3.98 8.95 10.52
C LEU A 18 -4.64 9.97 9.57
N ASN A 19 -5.90 9.77 9.19
CA ASN A 19 -6.62 10.55 8.18
C ASN A 19 -5.93 10.55 6.81
N ILE A 20 -5.43 9.40 6.39
CA ILE A 20 -4.80 9.20 5.08
C ILE A 20 -5.86 8.70 4.09
N PRO A 21 -6.05 9.35 2.92
CA PRO A 21 -6.96 8.87 1.89
C PRO A 21 -6.57 7.47 1.37
N VAL A 22 -7.56 6.64 1.10
CA VAL A 22 -7.39 5.28 0.56
C VAL A 22 -7.97 5.24 -0.86
N PHE A 23 -7.28 4.55 -1.76
CA PHE A 23 -7.77 4.25 -3.12
C PHE A 23 -7.59 2.77 -3.42
N VAL A 24 -8.55 2.20 -4.16
CA VAL A 24 -8.59 0.78 -4.46
C VAL A 24 -8.75 0.58 -5.96
N THR A 25 -7.99 -0.36 -6.52
CA THR A 25 -8.17 -0.81 -7.90
C THR A 25 -8.31 -2.31 -7.96
N THR A 26 -9.12 -2.81 -8.89
CA THR A 26 -9.14 -4.23 -9.28
C THR A 26 -8.55 -4.40 -10.67
N GLN A 27 -8.06 -5.60 -10.98
CA GLN A 27 -7.54 -5.91 -12.31
C GLN A 27 -8.53 -6.83 -13.01
N ASN A 28 -9.26 -6.32 -14.01
CA ASN A 28 -10.26 -7.07 -14.77
C ASN A 28 -11.14 -7.94 -13.84
N ALA A 29 -11.92 -7.28 -12.98
CA ALA A 29 -12.67 -7.92 -11.90
C ALA A 29 -13.61 -9.03 -12.40
N SER A 30 -14.13 -8.90 -13.63
CA SER A 30 -14.95 -9.94 -14.27
C SER A 30 -14.24 -11.30 -14.40
N ARG A 31 -12.91 -11.31 -14.45
CA ARG A 31 -12.08 -12.51 -14.59
C ARG A 31 -11.33 -12.87 -13.31
N LEU A 32 -10.82 -11.89 -12.57
CA LEU A 32 -9.96 -12.12 -11.40
C LEU A 32 -10.70 -11.97 -10.06
N GLY A 33 -11.96 -11.57 -10.09
CA GLY A 33 -12.77 -11.33 -8.90
C GLY A 33 -12.64 -9.90 -8.37
N ALA A 34 -13.52 -9.57 -7.43
CA ALA A 34 -13.49 -8.30 -6.71
C ALA A 34 -12.47 -8.31 -5.57
N THR A 35 -12.26 -7.14 -4.96
CA THR A 35 -11.51 -7.01 -3.70
C THR A 35 -12.08 -7.95 -2.63
N VAL A 36 -11.20 -8.62 -1.89
CA VAL A 36 -11.59 -9.60 -0.88
C VAL A 36 -12.45 -8.97 0.23
N PRO A 37 -13.51 -9.65 0.71
CA PRO A 37 -14.44 -9.11 1.72
C PRO A 37 -13.76 -8.63 3.02
N GLU A 38 -12.66 -9.26 3.39
CA GLU A 38 -11.83 -8.93 4.55
C GLU A 38 -11.24 -7.50 4.48
N LEU A 39 -11.08 -6.95 3.27
CA LEU A 39 -10.67 -5.55 3.07
C LEU A 39 -11.88 -4.65 2.84
N THR A 40 -12.86 -5.08 2.04
CA THR A 40 -14.04 -4.28 1.71
C THR A 40 -14.80 -3.81 2.95
N SER A 41 -14.88 -4.64 3.99
CA SER A 41 -15.51 -4.29 5.27
C SER A 41 -14.77 -3.24 6.11
N LEU A 42 -13.49 -2.97 5.80
CA LEU A 42 -12.65 -2.01 6.53
C LEU A 42 -12.42 -0.70 5.77
N ILE A 43 -12.65 -0.70 4.46
CA ILE A 43 -12.45 0.48 3.62
C ILE A 43 -13.40 1.60 4.09
N PRO A 44 -12.87 2.80 4.40
CA PRO A 44 -13.72 3.92 4.82
C PRO A 44 -14.79 4.25 3.77
N GLU A 45 -16.00 4.57 4.20
CA GLU A 45 -17.11 4.97 3.31
C GLU A 45 -16.78 6.22 2.46
N THR A 46 -15.84 7.04 2.93
CA THR A 46 -15.32 8.21 2.21
C THR A 46 -14.38 7.83 1.06
N THR A 47 -14.00 6.56 0.93
CA THR A 47 -13.16 6.06 -0.17
C THR A 47 -13.98 6.02 -1.45
N PRO A 48 -13.48 6.57 -2.57
CA PRO A 48 -14.13 6.40 -3.86
C PRO A 48 -14.34 4.92 -4.20
N GLU A 49 -15.32 4.65 -5.08
CA GLU A 49 -15.55 3.31 -5.60
C GLU A 49 -14.26 2.71 -6.19
N ALA A 50 -14.08 1.39 -6.01
CA ALA A 50 -12.94 0.69 -6.57
C ALA A 50 -12.88 0.85 -8.09
N ILE A 51 -11.72 1.24 -8.62
CA ILE A 51 -11.52 1.44 -10.05
C ILE A 51 -11.11 0.10 -10.67
N ASP A 52 -11.99 -0.50 -11.47
CA ASP A 52 -11.61 -1.66 -12.27
C ASP A 52 -10.80 -1.23 -13.51
N LYS A 53 -9.65 -1.87 -13.70
CA LYS A 53 -8.71 -1.51 -14.76
C LYS A 53 -8.17 -2.73 -15.50
N THR A 54 -7.72 -2.50 -16.73
CA THR A 54 -6.99 -3.47 -17.54
C THR A 54 -5.49 -3.14 -17.62
N ALA A 55 -5.11 -1.86 -17.49
CA ALA A 55 -3.71 -1.46 -17.35
C ALA A 55 -3.12 -1.99 -16.06
N PHE A 56 -1.86 -2.44 -16.08
CA PHE A 56 -1.20 -2.98 -14.88
C PHE A 56 -0.93 -1.92 -13.82
N SER A 57 -0.46 -0.73 -14.24
CA SER A 57 -0.33 0.43 -13.37
C SER A 57 -1.70 0.89 -12.84
N MET A 58 -1.76 1.33 -11.59
CA MET A 58 -2.94 1.97 -11.01
C MET A 58 -3.13 3.40 -11.50
N LEU A 59 -2.10 4.04 -12.08
CA LEU A 59 -2.13 5.45 -12.49
C LEU A 59 -2.93 5.69 -13.78
N VAL A 60 -4.14 5.16 -13.83
CA VAL A 60 -5.13 5.36 -14.89
C VAL A 60 -5.85 6.72 -14.72
N PRO A 61 -6.50 7.27 -15.76
CA PRO A 61 -7.11 8.60 -15.70
C PRO A 61 -8.08 8.82 -14.54
N ALA A 62 -8.85 7.80 -14.17
CA ALA A 62 -9.77 7.86 -13.03
C ALA A 62 -9.02 8.08 -11.70
N LEU A 63 -7.95 7.32 -11.45
CA LEU A 63 -7.16 7.49 -10.24
C LEU A 63 -6.38 8.82 -10.27
N GLN A 64 -5.85 9.21 -11.43
CA GLN A 64 -5.14 10.49 -11.58
C GLN A 64 -6.05 11.68 -11.21
N THR A 65 -7.32 11.64 -11.62
CA THR A 65 -8.32 12.67 -11.23
C THR A 65 -8.47 12.74 -9.70
N HIS A 66 -8.56 11.60 -9.03
CA HIS A 66 -8.65 11.58 -7.57
C HIS A 66 -7.38 12.09 -6.89
N LEU A 67 -6.19 11.69 -7.36
CA LEU A 67 -4.92 12.18 -6.81
C LEU A 67 -4.77 13.69 -7.00
N GLN A 68 -5.17 14.22 -8.15
CA GLN A 68 -5.16 15.68 -8.41
C GLN A 68 -6.09 16.43 -7.45
N SER A 69 -7.23 15.84 -7.08
CA SER A 69 -8.14 16.47 -6.11
C SER A 69 -7.56 16.60 -4.69
N LEU A 70 -6.48 15.88 -4.38
CA LEU A 70 -5.74 16.00 -3.11
C LEU A 70 -4.68 17.12 -3.12
N THR A 71 -4.47 17.76 -4.27
CA THR A 71 -3.43 18.77 -4.47
C THR A 71 -4.01 20.14 -4.79
N SER A 72 -3.30 21.21 -4.45
CA SER A 72 -3.72 22.58 -4.81
C SER A 72 -3.20 23.00 -6.19
N SER A 73 -2.11 22.37 -6.66
CA SER A 73 -1.49 22.61 -7.96
C SER A 73 -1.07 21.29 -8.62
N PRO A 74 -1.09 21.19 -9.96
CA PRO A 74 -0.54 20.05 -10.69
C PRO A 74 0.94 19.75 -10.40
N SER A 75 1.68 20.74 -9.88
CA SER A 75 3.09 20.57 -9.49
C SER A 75 3.26 19.89 -8.14
N ASP A 76 2.24 19.85 -7.29
CA ASP A 76 2.34 19.34 -5.93
C ASP A 76 2.59 17.83 -5.94
N LYS A 77 3.53 17.39 -5.10
CA LYS A 77 3.94 15.98 -5.05
C LYS A 77 3.43 15.34 -3.79
N LEU A 78 2.61 14.30 -3.99
CA LEU A 78 2.13 13.42 -2.94
C LEU A 78 3.22 12.44 -2.45
N SER A 79 3.04 11.98 -1.22
CA SER A 79 3.65 10.74 -0.73
C SER A 79 2.62 9.62 -0.84
N VAL A 80 2.98 8.52 -1.49
CA VAL A 80 2.06 7.41 -1.81
C VAL A 80 2.54 6.12 -1.16
N LEU A 81 1.65 5.46 -0.42
CA LEU A 81 1.88 4.17 0.21
C LEU A 81 1.26 3.07 -0.67
N ILE A 82 2.03 2.02 -0.98
CA ILE A 82 1.56 0.94 -1.86
C ILE A 82 1.60 -0.42 -1.16
N VAL A 83 0.46 -1.12 -1.20
CA VAL A 83 0.25 -2.51 -0.79
C VAL A 83 -0.49 -3.26 -1.89
N GLY A 84 -0.48 -4.60 -1.83
CA GLY A 84 -1.24 -5.45 -2.73
C GLY A 84 -0.39 -6.31 -3.65
N ILE A 85 -1.00 -6.76 -4.75
CA ILE A 85 -0.42 -7.74 -5.67
C ILE A 85 -0.65 -7.33 -7.15
N GLU A 86 0.20 -7.72 -8.08
CA GLU A 86 1.47 -8.45 -7.87
C GLU A 86 2.67 -7.50 -7.75
N THR A 87 3.63 -7.83 -6.88
CA THR A 87 4.82 -7.00 -6.64
C THR A 87 5.56 -6.69 -7.94
N HIS A 88 5.81 -7.70 -8.77
CA HIS A 88 6.59 -7.58 -10.00
C HIS A 88 5.80 -7.04 -11.21
N ILE A 89 4.48 -6.88 -11.10
CA ILE A 89 3.61 -6.40 -12.19
C ILE A 89 2.96 -5.08 -11.81
N CYS A 90 1.79 -5.13 -11.15
CA CYS A 90 0.96 -3.96 -10.88
C CYS A 90 1.65 -3.00 -9.91
N VAL A 91 2.22 -3.50 -8.81
CA VAL A 91 2.94 -2.67 -7.83
C VAL A 91 4.16 -2.02 -8.48
N THR A 92 4.94 -2.78 -9.26
CA THR A 92 6.12 -2.25 -9.93
C THR A 92 5.76 -1.15 -10.93
N GLN A 93 4.83 -1.40 -11.86
CA GLN A 93 4.46 -0.41 -12.87
C GLN A 93 3.81 0.83 -12.25
N THR A 94 2.96 0.65 -11.23
CA THR A 94 2.39 1.78 -10.47
C THR A 94 3.47 2.62 -9.80
N THR A 95 4.45 1.98 -9.15
CA THR A 95 5.54 2.67 -8.47
C THR A 95 6.37 3.48 -9.45
N LEU A 96 6.74 2.90 -10.60
CA LEU A 96 7.53 3.58 -11.62
C LEU A 96 6.80 4.79 -12.21
N ASP A 97 5.50 4.64 -12.52
CA ASP A 97 4.70 5.75 -13.06
C ASP A 97 4.55 6.89 -12.05
N LEU A 98 4.34 6.57 -10.77
CA LEU A 98 4.26 7.57 -9.70
C LEU A 98 5.60 8.30 -9.49
N LEU A 99 6.71 7.57 -9.50
CA LEU A 99 8.06 8.15 -9.42
C LEU A 99 8.36 9.04 -10.63
N ALA A 100 7.99 8.62 -11.84
CA ALA A 100 8.14 9.41 -13.06
C ALA A 100 7.29 10.70 -13.02
N ALA A 101 6.13 10.65 -12.36
CA ALA A 101 5.31 11.83 -12.07
C ALA A 101 5.86 12.71 -10.93
N GLY A 102 6.96 12.31 -10.27
CA GLY A 102 7.65 13.05 -9.22
C GLY A 102 7.09 12.83 -7.81
N HIS A 103 6.22 11.84 -7.61
CA HIS A 103 5.71 11.50 -6.29
C HIS A 103 6.75 10.76 -5.45
N LYS A 104 6.69 10.90 -4.12
CA LYS A 104 7.45 10.05 -3.20
C LYS A 104 6.68 8.75 -3.01
N VAL A 105 7.30 7.60 -3.22
CA VAL A 105 6.61 6.30 -3.15
C VAL A 105 7.22 5.42 -2.06
N TYR A 106 6.36 4.85 -1.23
CA TYR A 106 6.67 3.88 -0.20
C TYR A 106 6.04 2.53 -0.56
N VAL A 107 6.88 1.52 -0.80
CA VAL A 107 6.44 0.16 -1.08
C VAL A 107 6.52 -0.65 0.20
N ILE A 108 5.38 -1.16 0.67
CA ILE A 108 5.30 -1.84 1.96
C ILE A 108 5.59 -3.32 1.78
N ALA A 109 6.83 -3.71 2.05
CA ALA A 109 7.37 -5.02 1.72
C ALA A 109 6.52 -6.15 2.31
N ASP A 110 6.08 -6.04 3.57
CA ASP A 110 5.23 -7.02 4.27
C ASP A 110 3.75 -6.95 3.86
N GLY A 111 3.38 -5.98 3.01
CA GLY A 111 2.04 -5.82 2.41
C GLY A 111 1.97 -6.11 0.91
N VAL A 112 3.10 -6.48 0.28
CA VAL A 112 3.14 -6.84 -1.15
C VAL A 112 3.62 -8.27 -1.37
N SER A 113 3.08 -8.91 -2.41
CA SER A 113 3.48 -10.25 -2.81
C SER A 113 3.38 -10.49 -4.32
N SER A 114 4.08 -11.53 -4.79
CA SER A 114 3.94 -12.10 -6.14
C SER A 114 3.45 -13.54 -6.05
N CYS A 115 2.91 -14.07 -7.14
CA CYS A 115 2.57 -15.50 -7.24
C CYS A 115 3.83 -16.39 -7.13
N ASN A 116 4.93 -15.99 -7.77
CA ASN A 116 6.23 -16.65 -7.62
C ASN A 116 7.08 -15.96 -6.54
N ALA A 117 7.53 -16.73 -5.54
CA ALA A 117 8.26 -16.18 -4.40
C ALA A 117 9.57 -15.45 -4.78
N GLY A 118 10.29 -15.96 -5.80
CA GLY A 118 11.56 -15.38 -6.25
C GLY A 118 11.43 -14.03 -6.97
N GLU A 119 10.26 -13.69 -7.52
CA GLU A 119 10.06 -12.43 -8.23
C GLU A 119 9.92 -11.23 -7.28
N ARG A 120 9.37 -11.48 -6.09
CA ARG A 120 9.14 -10.45 -5.06
C ARG A 120 10.44 -9.73 -4.65
N PRO A 121 11.52 -10.40 -4.20
CA PRO A 121 12.75 -9.71 -3.80
C PRO A 121 13.43 -9.00 -4.98
N VAL A 122 13.37 -9.56 -6.20
CA VAL A 122 13.92 -8.92 -7.41
C VAL A 122 13.19 -7.60 -7.69
N ALA A 123 11.85 -7.62 -7.66
CA ALA A 123 11.04 -6.42 -7.85
C ALA A 123 11.29 -5.37 -6.76
N LEU A 124 11.30 -5.77 -5.48
CA LEU A 124 11.58 -4.86 -4.37
C LEU A 124 12.97 -4.21 -4.49
N HIS A 125 14.01 -5.00 -4.81
CA HIS A 125 15.36 -4.49 -5.00
C HIS A 125 15.43 -3.50 -6.17
N ARG A 126 14.77 -3.81 -7.29
CA ARG A 126 14.66 -2.87 -8.42
C ARG A 126 14.00 -1.57 -7.99
N LEU A 127 12.82 -1.63 -7.35
CA LEU A 127 12.09 -0.43 -6.95
C LEU A 127 12.88 0.46 -5.98
N ALA A 128 13.65 -0.13 -5.06
CA ALA A 128 14.57 0.63 -4.21
C ALA A 128 15.62 1.39 -5.03
N ARG A 129 16.20 0.77 -6.07
CA ARG A 129 17.20 1.40 -6.95
C ARG A 129 16.61 2.51 -7.84
N GLU A 130 15.33 2.41 -8.18
CA GLU A 130 14.60 3.42 -8.96
C GLU A 130 14.15 4.62 -8.08
N GLY A 131 14.36 4.55 -6.76
CA GLY A 131 14.10 5.67 -5.83
C GLY A 131 12.86 5.49 -4.95
N ALA A 132 12.18 4.35 -4.98
CA ALA A 132 11.13 4.05 -4.01
C ALA A 132 11.73 3.75 -2.63
N VAL A 133 11.04 4.17 -1.57
CA VAL A 133 11.35 3.73 -0.21
C VAL A 133 10.71 2.36 0.00
N VAL A 134 11.52 1.30 0.04
CA VAL A 134 11.06 -0.04 0.43
C VAL A 134 11.16 -0.15 1.95
N THR A 135 10.01 -0.27 2.62
CA THR A 135 9.92 -0.31 4.09
C THR A 135 8.91 -1.37 4.56
N THR A 136 8.67 -1.48 5.86
CA THR A 136 7.64 -2.36 6.44
C THR A 136 6.49 -1.55 7.05
N SER A 137 5.34 -2.18 7.23
CA SER A 137 4.15 -1.53 7.78
C SER A 137 4.41 -0.91 9.14
N GLU A 138 5.09 -1.61 10.04
CA GLU A 138 5.40 -1.10 11.38
C GLU A 138 6.38 0.06 11.35
N SER A 139 7.47 -0.05 10.58
CA SER A 139 8.46 1.02 10.43
C SER A 139 7.81 2.29 9.87
N LEU A 140 6.98 2.16 8.84
CA LEU A 140 6.26 3.29 8.26
C LEU A 140 5.34 3.97 9.28
N LEU A 141 4.56 3.19 10.04
CA LEU A 141 3.58 3.75 10.97
C LEU A 141 4.24 4.61 12.04
N PHE A 142 5.40 4.20 12.55
CA PHE A 142 6.17 5.02 13.50
C PHE A 142 6.93 6.17 12.82
N GLU A 143 7.38 6.02 11.57
CA GLU A 143 7.91 7.13 10.77
C GLU A 143 6.87 8.25 10.59
N LEU A 144 5.60 7.89 10.35
CA LEU A 144 4.50 8.85 10.18
C LEU A 144 4.13 9.59 11.47
N LEU A 145 4.36 8.98 12.64
CA LEU A 145 4.12 9.63 13.94
C LEU A 145 5.28 10.55 14.34
N GLY A 146 6.52 10.12 14.11
CA GLY A 146 7.74 10.87 14.46
C GLY A 146 8.06 11.00 15.95
N ASP A 147 7.05 11.07 16.84
CA ASP A 147 7.21 11.18 18.29
C ASP A 147 6.16 10.31 19.02
N ALA A 148 6.56 9.69 20.13
CA ALA A 148 5.65 8.95 21.02
C ALA A 148 4.66 9.86 21.78
N LYS A 149 4.85 11.18 21.73
CA LYS A 149 3.93 12.19 22.25
C LYS A 149 2.80 12.55 21.29
N ASP A 150 2.82 12.07 20.05
CA ASP A 150 1.72 12.33 19.10
C ASP A 150 0.38 11.80 19.67
N ASP A 151 -0.69 12.57 19.52
CA ASP A 151 -2.00 12.23 20.07
C ASP A 151 -2.56 10.91 19.52
N LYS A 152 -2.12 10.50 18.32
CA LYS A 152 -2.52 9.25 17.66
C LYS A 152 -1.63 8.07 18.06
N PHE A 153 -0.53 8.29 18.78
CA PHE A 153 0.43 7.24 19.16
C PHE A 153 -0.24 6.05 19.83
N LYS A 154 -1.12 6.28 20.81
CA LYS A 154 -1.80 5.19 21.55
C LYS A 154 -2.65 4.32 20.62
N ALA A 155 -3.33 4.93 19.65
CA ALA A 155 -4.17 4.22 18.69
C ALA A 155 -3.31 3.38 17.73
N VAL A 156 -2.25 3.97 17.17
CA VAL A 156 -1.33 3.28 16.26
C VAL A 156 -0.56 2.17 16.99
N SER A 157 -0.03 2.42 18.18
CA SER A 157 0.66 1.42 19.00
C SER A 157 -0.27 0.27 19.40
N GLY A 158 -1.52 0.57 19.74
CA GLY A 158 -2.55 -0.44 19.98
C GLY A 158 -2.77 -1.35 18.78
N LEU A 159 -2.88 -0.77 17.58
CA LEU A 159 -3.04 -1.51 16.32
C LEU A 159 -1.80 -2.36 15.98
N VAL A 160 -0.59 -1.84 16.19
CA VAL A 160 0.66 -2.61 16.01
C VAL A 160 0.68 -3.80 16.96
N LYS A 161 0.27 -3.62 18.22
CA LYS A 161 0.17 -4.71 19.20
C LYS A 161 -0.89 -5.75 18.83
N GLU A 162 -2.05 -5.31 18.33
CA GLU A 162 -3.13 -6.18 17.84
C GLU A 162 -2.65 -7.08 16.69
N THR A 163 -1.82 -6.55 15.79
CA THR A 163 -1.40 -7.21 14.54
C THR A 163 0.01 -7.80 14.61
N LYS A 164 0.54 -8.01 15.82
CA LYS A 164 1.94 -8.39 16.06
C LYS A 164 2.29 -9.73 15.42
N GLU A 165 1.44 -10.74 15.59
CA GLU A 165 1.73 -12.10 15.10
C GLU A 165 1.63 -12.18 13.57
N GLU A 166 0.67 -11.49 12.97
CA GLU A 166 0.54 -11.40 11.52
C GLU A 166 1.73 -10.66 10.91
N THR A 167 2.16 -9.56 11.54
CA THR A 167 3.36 -8.81 11.10
C THR A 167 4.60 -9.71 11.18
N ARG A 168 4.78 -10.46 12.27
CA ARG A 168 5.89 -11.41 12.42
C ARG A 168 5.89 -12.44 11.30
N GLN A 169 4.74 -13.08 11.03
CA GLN A 169 4.62 -14.08 9.96
C GLN A 169 4.90 -13.49 8.56
N ALA A 170 4.43 -12.27 8.29
CA ALA A 170 4.67 -11.58 7.03
C ALA A 170 6.17 -11.29 6.80
N VAL A 171 6.87 -10.83 7.84
CA VAL A 171 8.30 -10.48 7.80
C VAL A 171 9.19 -11.72 7.78
N GLU A 172 8.83 -12.81 8.48
CA GLU A 172 9.57 -14.08 8.43
C GLU A 172 9.67 -14.65 7.00
N THR A 173 8.74 -14.28 6.11
CA THR A 173 8.80 -14.66 4.69
C THR A 173 10.02 -14.06 3.99
N PHE A 174 10.61 -12.95 4.49
CA PHE A 174 11.84 -12.38 3.96
C PHE A 174 13.07 -13.24 4.25
N CYS A 175 13.09 -13.94 5.39
CA CYS A 175 14.25 -14.68 5.87
C CYS A 175 14.37 -16.10 5.28
N ARG A 176 13.43 -16.52 4.42
CA ARG A 176 13.37 -17.87 3.84
C ARG A 176 13.88 -17.93 2.40
N LEU A 177 14.67 -16.94 1.98
CA LEU A 177 15.21 -16.80 0.63
C LEU A 177 16.74 -16.89 0.64
#